data_AF-A0AAD4GMQ1-F1
#
_entry.id   AF-A0AAD4GMQ1-F1
#
_cell.length_a   1.000
_cell.length_b   1.000
_cell.length_c   1.000
_cell.angle_alpha   90.00
_cell.angle_beta   90.00
_cell.angle_gamma   90.00
#
_symmetry.space_group_name_H-M   'P 1'
#
loop_
_entity.id
_entity.type
_entity.pdbx_description
1 polymer ?
#
loop_
_entity_poly.entity_id
_entity_poly.type
_entity_poly.pdbx_seq_one_letter_code
_entity_poly.pdbx_strand_id
1 'polypeptide(L)'
;CVAILTTIRNTRRTAIRLPSLSSSMQDPWESTPLLDREIFHLVQAAGQRGQFHQLSPNKRRAVERLCTHPQSKRMLNMLRRVPNYRGLRTGLRLGNIYRLLRMKCPHEHTHYLKHILRVWSYIIGPDSAAGLDSRSVQLLEGRSPVLSLDDREFICRQFKIGGIFPSISNPAKRRAIAHRLLR
;
A
#
# COMPACT_ATOMS: atom_id res chain seq x y z
N CYS A 1 1.04 1.76 17.91
CA CYS A 1 1.27 1.99 16.45
C CYS A 1 2.32 1.08 15.82
N VAL A 2 3.28 0.51 16.58
CA VAL A 2 4.30 -0.42 16.06
C VAL A 2 3.75 -1.83 15.80
N ALA A 3 2.84 -2.33 16.64
CA ALA A 3 2.48 -3.76 16.71
C ALA A 3 1.89 -4.42 15.45
N ILE A 4 1.10 -3.71 14.64
CA ILE A 4 0.43 -4.32 13.46
C ILE A 4 1.34 -4.29 12.21
N LEU A 5 2.22 -3.29 12.10
CA LEU A 5 3.30 -3.31 11.11
C LEU A 5 4.31 -4.42 11.42
N THR A 6 4.50 -4.77 12.70
CA THR A 6 5.32 -5.93 13.11
C THR A 6 4.74 -7.26 12.61
N THR A 7 3.41 -7.44 12.65
CA THR A 7 2.75 -8.67 12.18
C THR A 7 2.89 -8.86 10.67
N ILE A 8 2.96 -7.77 9.89
CA ILE A 8 3.24 -7.83 8.45
C ILE A 8 4.75 -8.04 8.19
N ARG A 9 5.62 -7.42 9.00
CA ARG A 9 7.09 -7.57 8.95
C ARG A 9 7.56 -9.01 9.22
N ASN A 10 6.95 -9.75 10.15
CA ASN A 10 7.44 -11.07 10.56
C ASN A 10 7.31 -12.17 9.50
N THR A 11 6.48 -11.98 8.46
CA THR A 11 6.40 -12.91 7.32
C THR A 11 7.42 -12.65 6.21
N ARG A 12 8.23 -11.58 6.28
CA ARG A 12 9.18 -11.20 5.22
C ARG A 12 10.65 -11.14 5.67
N ARG A 13 10.98 -11.62 6.87
CA ARG A 13 12.37 -11.85 7.28
C ARG A 13 12.82 -13.25 6.86
N THR A 14 12.86 -13.49 5.56
CA THR A 14 13.83 -14.42 4.98
C THR A 14 14.70 -13.61 4.03
N ALA A 15 15.99 -13.70 4.27
CA ALA A 15 17.02 -12.82 3.74
C ALA A 15 16.98 -12.69 2.22
N ILE A 16 16.95 -11.45 1.71
CA ILE A 16 17.30 -11.16 0.33
C ILE A 16 18.72 -10.57 0.37
N ARG A 17 19.72 -11.43 0.14
CA ARG A 17 21.02 -10.98 -0.38
C ARG A 17 20.78 -10.44 -1.78
N LEU A 18 21.20 -9.21 -2.05
CA LEU A 18 21.13 -8.60 -3.38
C LEU A 18 22.17 -9.26 -4.30
N PRO A 19 21.80 -9.80 -5.48
CA PRO A 19 22.78 -10.22 -6.47
C PRO A 19 23.29 -9.02 -7.28
N SER A 20 24.54 -9.08 -7.69
CA SER A 20 25.24 -8.13 -8.56
C SER A 20 24.68 -8.10 -9.99
N LEU A 21 24.68 -6.91 -10.60
CA LEU A 21 24.23 -6.65 -11.96
C LEU A 21 25.05 -7.40 -13.03
N SER A 22 24.41 -8.27 -13.81
CA SER A 22 24.56 -8.32 -15.28
C SER A 22 23.54 -9.29 -15.90
N SER A 23 23.22 -9.05 -17.17
CA SER A 23 22.43 -9.86 -18.10
C SER A 23 20.89 -9.87 -17.93
N SER A 24 20.24 -9.20 -18.89
CA SER A 24 18.98 -9.58 -19.54
C SER A 24 18.03 -10.45 -18.71
N MET A 25 17.34 -9.85 -17.75
CA MET A 25 16.18 -10.44 -17.10
C MET A 25 14.99 -9.58 -17.46
N GLN A 26 14.09 -10.10 -18.29
CA GLN A 26 12.71 -9.65 -18.28
C GLN A 26 12.26 -9.58 -16.84
N ASP A 27 11.87 -8.38 -16.42
CA ASP A 27 11.50 -8.05 -15.06
C ASP A 27 10.41 -9.03 -14.58
N PRO A 28 10.68 -9.94 -13.63
CA PRO A 28 9.73 -10.98 -13.22
C PRO A 28 8.46 -10.45 -12.56
N TRP A 29 8.36 -9.12 -12.37
CA TRP A 29 7.24 -8.44 -11.73
C TRP A 29 6.17 -7.94 -12.72
N GLU A 30 6.43 -7.96 -14.04
CA GLU A 30 5.37 -7.73 -15.06
C GLU A 30 4.35 -8.87 -15.10
N SER A 31 4.68 -10.02 -14.50
CA SER A 31 3.71 -11.07 -14.17
C SER A 31 3.01 -10.77 -12.82
N THR A 32 2.19 -9.71 -12.76
CA THR A 32 1.16 -9.62 -11.70
C THR A 32 -0.26 -9.71 -12.25
N PRO A 33 -0.64 -10.83 -12.90
CA PRO A 33 -2.06 -11.15 -13.05
C PRO A 33 -2.60 -11.47 -11.66
N LEU A 34 -3.85 -11.07 -11.38
CA LEU A 34 -4.65 -11.33 -10.16
C LEU A 34 -4.69 -10.21 -9.11
N LEU A 35 -3.62 -9.47 -8.82
CA LEU A 35 -3.64 -8.50 -7.69
C LEU A 35 -4.47 -7.24 -8.01
N ASP A 36 -4.36 -6.73 -9.24
CA ASP A 36 -5.21 -5.62 -9.71
C ASP A 36 -6.64 -6.08 -9.95
N ARG A 37 -6.86 -7.28 -10.53
CA ARG A 37 -8.20 -7.80 -10.84
C ARG A 37 -9.02 -8.11 -9.59
N GLU A 38 -8.44 -8.66 -8.51
CA GLU A 38 -9.18 -9.01 -7.30
C GLU A 38 -9.65 -7.77 -6.51
N ILE A 39 -8.82 -6.73 -6.41
CA ILE A 39 -9.20 -5.45 -5.78
C ILE A 39 -10.13 -4.66 -6.67
N PHE A 40 -9.87 -4.63 -7.98
CA PHE A 40 -10.77 -4.03 -8.97
C PHE A 40 -12.16 -4.67 -8.90
N HIS A 41 -12.23 -6.01 -8.83
CA HIS A 41 -13.47 -6.74 -8.60
C HIS A 41 -14.09 -6.40 -7.25
N LEU A 42 -13.32 -6.17 -6.20
CA LEU A 42 -13.84 -5.70 -4.90
C LEU A 42 -14.46 -4.30 -4.96
N VAL A 43 -13.88 -3.41 -5.76
CA VAL A 43 -14.37 -2.05 -6.00
C VAL A 43 -15.61 -2.04 -6.90
N GLN A 44 -15.68 -2.94 -7.89
CA GLN A 44 -16.81 -3.13 -8.81
C GLN A 44 -17.96 -3.96 -8.16
N ALA A 45 -17.62 -4.90 -7.28
CA ALA A 45 -18.53 -5.81 -6.54
C ALA A 45 -19.64 -5.09 -5.79
N ALA A 46 -19.31 -3.91 -5.26
CA ALA A 46 -20.24 -3.09 -4.50
C ALA A 46 -21.41 -2.57 -5.36
N GLY A 47 -21.42 -2.81 -6.68
CA GLY A 47 -22.51 -2.46 -7.59
C GLY A 47 -23.09 -3.60 -8.44
N GLN A 48 -22.45 -4.77 -8.55
CA GLN A 48 -22.88 -5.83 -9.47
C GLN A 48 -22.76 -7.22 -8.79
N ARG A 49 -23.91 -7.84 -8.48
CA ARG A 49 -23.99 -9.22 -7.96
C ARG A 49 -23.70 -10.19 -9.11
N GLY A 50 -22.55 -10.88 -9.14
CA GLY A 50 -22.38 -12.04 -10.03
C GLY A 50 -20.96 -12.41 -10.50
N GLN A 51 -19.94 -11.56 -10.34
CA GLN A 51 -18.64 -11.77 -11.03
C GLN A 51 -17.50 -12.35 -10.16
N PHE A 52 -17.80 -13.19 -9.16
CA PHE A 52 -16.79 -13.76 -8.23
C PHE A 52 -16.44 -15.23 -8.48
N HIS A 53 -16.77 -15.79 -9.64
CA HIS A 53 -16.52 -17.20 -9.97
C HIS A 53 -15.02 -17.55 -9.94
N GLN A 54 -14.15 -16.58 -10.21
CA GLN A 54 -12.69 -16.75 -10.20
C GLN A 54 -12.05 -16.62 -8.81
N LEU A 55 -12.80 -16.17 -7.81
CA LEU A 55 -12.30 -16.08 -6.43
C LEU A 55 -12.46 -17.43 -5.73
N SER A 56 -11.45 -17.82 -4.95
CA SER A 56 -11.60 -18.94 -4.00
C SER A 56 -12.80 -18.71 -3.06
N PRO A 57 -13.43 -19.77 -2.53
CA PRO A 57 -14.61 -19.66 -1.67
C PRO A 57 -14.42 -18.70 -0.48
N ASN A 58 -13.24 -18.74 0.16
CA ASN A 58 -12.91 -17.88 1.30
C ASN A 58 -12.81 -16.40 0.91
N LYS A 59 -12.19 -16.12 -0.24
CA LYS A 59 -12.12 -14.75 -0.79
C LYS A 59 -13.53 -14.24 -1.14
N ARG A 60 -14.38 -15.07 -1.75
CA ARG A 60 -15.77 -14.71 -2.09
C ARG A 60 -16.59 -14.33 -0.86
N ARG A 61 -16.59 -15.17 0.18
CA ARG A 61 -17.27 -14.87 1.46
C ARG A 61 -16.78 -13.57 2.11
N ALA A 62 -15.49 -13.26 1.97
CA ALA A 62 -14.91 -12.03 2.49
C ALA A 62 -15.48 -10.79 1.77
N VAL A 63 -15.51 -10.84 0.43
CA VAL A 63 -16.08 -9.76 -0.40
C VAL A 63 -17.56 -9.58 -0.11
N GLU A 64 -18.33 -10.68 -0.08
CA GLU A 64 -19.75 -10.65 0.27
C GLU A 64 -19.99 -10.01 1.63
N ARG A 65 -19.23 -10.40 2.65
CA ARG A 65 -19.33 -9.80 3.99
C ARG A 65 -18.93 -8.33 4.01
N LEU A 66 -17.94 -7.93 3.22
CA LEU A 66 -17.52 -6.53 3.14
C LEU A 66 -18.61 -5.67 2.49
N CYS A 67 -19.29 -6.19 1.46
CA CYS A 67 -20.31 -5.49 0.69
C CYS A 67 -21.68 -5.46 1.40
N THR A 68 -22.06 -6.52 2.11
CA THR A 68 -23.40 -6.65 2.72
C THR A 68 -23.46 -6.14 4.15
N HIS A 69 -22.38 -6.24 4.93
CA HIS A 69 -22.43 -5.95 6.35
C HIS A 69 -22.36 -4.43 6.63
N PRO A 70 -23.33 -3.81 7.31
CA PRO A 70 -23.37 -2.36 7.53
C PRO A 70 -22.11 -1.79 8.21
N GLN A 71 -21.57 -2.51 9.19
CA GLN A 71 -20.35 -2.12 9.91
C GLN A 71 -19.10 -2.09 9.00
N SER A 72 -19.10 -2.85 7.89
CA SER A 72 -18.00 -2.89 6.93
C SER A 72 -18.06 -1.74 5.91
N LYS A 73 -19.19 -1.02 5.81
CA LYS A 73 -19.42 0.01 4.78
C LYS A 73 -18.36 1.12 4.81
N ARG A 74 -17.99 1.59 6.00
CA ARG A 74 -16.96 2.64 6.15
C ARG A 74 -15.58 2.14 5.69
N MET A 75 -15.23 0.91 6.05
CA MET A 75 -13.99 0.28 5.62
C MET A 75 -13.97 0.07 4.10
N LEU A 76 -15.07 -0.43 3.52
CA LEU A 76 -15.23 -0.58 2.08
C LEU A 76 -15.03 0.75 1.35
N ASN A 77 -15.64 1.84 1.83
CA ASN A 77 -15.45 3.16 1.24
C ASN A 77 -13.98 3.61 1.25
N MET A 78 -13.23 3.31 2.31
CA MET A 78 -11.79 3.59 2.34
C MET A 78 -11.00 2.70 1.39
N LEU A 79 -11.31 1.40 1.34
CA LEU A 79 -10.68 0.45 0.41
C LEU A 79 -10.88 0.85 -1.05
N ARG A 80 -12.05 1.40 -1.42
CA ARG A 80 -12.33 1.92 -2.77
C ARG A 80 -11.46 3.11 -3.17
N ARG A 81 -10.84 3.81 -2.22
CA ARG A 81 -9.93 4.93 -2.50
C ARG A 81 -8.48 4.48 -2.73
N VAL A 82 -8.10 3.30 -2.22
CA VAL A 82 -6.72 2.78 -2.34
C VAL A 82 -6.27 2.61 -3.80
N PRO A 83 -7.10 2.17 -4.76
CA PRO A 83 -6.70 2.06 -6.17
C PRO A 83 -6.16 3.36 -6.78
N ASN A 84 -6.55 4.53 -6.27
CA ASN A 84 -6.04 5.83 -6.72
C ASN A 84 -4.57 6.06 -6.35
N TYR A 85 -4.01 5.23 -5.46
CA TYR A 85 -2.62 5.25 -5.02
C TYR A 85 -1.91 4.01 -5.57
N ARG A 86 -1.29 4.12 -6.74
CA ARG A 86 -0.65 3.00 -7.44
C ARG A 86 0.34 2.25 -6.52
N GLY A 87 1.14 2.98 -5.76
CA GLY A 87 2.14 2.40 -4.86
C GLY A 87 1.57 1.56 -3.72
N LEU A 88 0.33 1.80 -3.28
CA LEU A 88 -0.28 1.07 -2.17
C LEU A 88 -0.94 -0.24 -2.60
N ARG A 89 -1.14 -0.45 -3.90
CA ARG A 89 -1.80 -1.65 -4.44
C ARG A 89 -1.09 -2.93 -4.03
N THR A 90 0.25 -2.93 -4.04
CA THR A 90 1.06 -4.11 -3.73
C THR A 90 0.91 -4.61 -2.29
N GLY A 91 0.64 -3.70 -1.34
CA GLY A 91 0.41 -4.02 0.06
C GLY A 91 -1.02 -4.47 0.36
N LEU A 92 -1.97 -4.10 -0.51
CA LEU A 92 -3.36 -4.49 -0.37
C LEU A 92 -3.58 -5.86 -1.03
N ARG A 93 -3.81 -6.89 -0.21
CA ARG A 93 -4.15 -8.23 -0.70
C ARG A 93 -5.47 -8.66 -0.07
N LEU A 94 -6.34 -9.30 -0.85
CA LEU A 94 -7.64 -9.78 -0.35
C LEU A 94 -7.48 -10.77 0.81
N GLY A 95 -6.41 -11.57 0.82
CA GLY A 95 -6.06 -12.42 1.96
C GLY A 95 -5.79 -11.63 3.25
N ASN A 96 -5.22 -10.43 3.18
CA ASN A 96 -5.03 -9.56 4.34
C ASN A 96 -6.37 -8.97 4.79
N ILE A 97 -7.20 -8.50 3.87
CA ILE A 97 -8.55 -7.97 4.16
C ILE A 97 -9.41 -9.01 4.88
N TYR A 98 -9.33 -10.28 4.46
CA TYR A 98 -10.02 -11.37 5.14
C TYR A 98 -9.58 -11.54 6.60
N ARG A 99 -8.28 -11.47 6.90
CA ARG A 99 -7.79 -11.53 8.28
C ARG A 99 -8.30 -10.35 9.10
N LEU A 100 -8.28 -9.13 8.54
CA LEU A 100 -8.83 -7.94 9.19
C LEU A 100 -10.32 -8.13 9.51
N LEU A 101 -11.13 -8.62 8.56
CA LEU A 101 -12.55 -8.87 8.78
C LEU A 101 -12.85 -9.87 9.93
N ARG A 102 -11.93 -10.80 10.22
CA ARG A 102 -12.09 -11.76 11.30
C ARG A 102 -11.86 -11.17 12.69
N MET A 103 -11.10 -10.08 12.80
CA MET A 103 -10.76 -9.47 14.09
C MET A 103 -11.90 -8.64 14.71
N LYS A 104 -13.06 -8.55 14.05
CA LYS A 104 -14.30 -7.89 14.54
C LYS A 104 -14.12 -6.44 15.06
N CYS A 105 -13.07 -5.74 14.62
CA CYS A 105 -12.77 -4.34 14.97
C CYS A 105 -12.86 -3.39 13.74
N PRO A 106 -14.05 -3.25 13.12
CA PRO A 106 -14.21 -2.52 11.87
C PRO A 106 -13.89 -1.02 11.98
N HIS A 107 -14.06 -0.43 13.18
CA HIS A 107 -13.77 0.98 13.41
C HIS A 107 -12.26 1.26 13.37
N GLU A 108 -11.49 0.43 14.05
CA GLU A 108 -10.03 0.46 14.11
C GLU A 108 -9.45 0.27 12.72
N HIS A 109 -9.92 -0.74 11.97
CA HIS A 109 -9.47 -0.95 10.58
C HIS A 109 -9.75 0.27 9.70
N THR A 110 -10.94 0.84 9.81
CA THR A 110 -11.30 2.05 9.06
C THR A 110 -10.40 3.22 9.45
N HIS A 111 -10.14 3.39 10.74
CA HIS A 111 -9.28 4.44 11.27
C HIS A 111 -7.84 4.29 10.74
N TYR A 112 -7.28 3.09 10.79
CA TYR A 112 -5.95 2.80 10.27
C TYR A 112 -5.85 3.01 8.76
N LEU A 113 -6.81 2.52 7.97
CA LEU A 113 -6.84 2.76 6.53
C LEU A 113 -6.93 4.25 6.20
N LYS A 114 -7.78 4.99 6.92
CA LYS A 114 -7.89 6.45 6.79
C LYS A 114 -6.56 7.14 7.12
N HIS A 115 -5.87 6.69 8.18
CA HIS A 115 -4.57 7.23 8.56
C HIS A 115 -3.50 6.96 7.49
N ILE A 116 -3.40 5.72 6.98
CA ILE A 116 -2.47 5.37 5.90
C ILE A 116 -2.69 6.26 4.69
N LEU A 117 -3.94 6.38 4.21
CA LEU A 117 -4.26 7.23 3.06
C LEU A 117 -3.89 8.68 3.34
N ARG A 118 -4.22 9.22 4.53
CA ARG A 118 -3.89 10.59 4.92
C ARG A 118 -2.38 10.85 4.93
N VAL A 119 -1.59 9.93 5.47
CA VAL A 119 -0.12 10.05 5.51
C VAL A 119 0.45 10.11 4.11
N TRP A 120 0.03 9.21 3.21
CA TRP A 120 0.51 9.21 1.84
C TRP A 120 0.04 10.43 1.04
N SER A 121 -1.21 10.88 1.22
CA SER A 121 -1.69 12.15 0.65
C SER A 121 -0.88 13.35 1.14
N TYR A 122 -0.53 13.36 2.43
CA TYR A 122 0.28 14.43 3.02
C TYR A 122 1.68 14.45 2.41
N ILE A 123 2.38 13.31 2.45
CA ILE A 123 3.76 13.17 1.95
C ILE A 123 3.83 13.64 0.49
N ILE A 124 3.02 13.05 -0.39
CA ILE A 124 3.12 13.31 -1.82
C ILE A 124 2.50 14.64 -2.23
N GLY A 125 1.58 15.17 -1.42
CA GLY A 125 0.87 16.41 -1.67
C GLY A 125 -0.37 16.23 -2.55
N PRO A 126 -1.16 17.32 -2.72
CA PRO A 126 -2.33 17.31 -3.57
C PRO A 126 -1.95 16.93 -5.02
N ASP A 127 -2.88 16.25 -5.70
CA ASP A 127 -2.82 15.88 -7.12
C ASP A 127 -1.62 15.02 -7.55
N SER A 128 -0.88 14.46 -6.59
CA SER A 128 0.35 13.71 -6.86
C SER A 128 0.23 12.22 -6.49
N ALA A 129 -0.97 11.74 -6.17
CA ALA A 129 -1.22 10.33 -5.83
C ALA A 129 -0.78 9.34 -6.93
N ALA A 130 -0.82 9.76 -8.19
CA ALA A 130 -0.32 8.98 -9.33
C ALA A 130 1.20 8.81 -9.33
N GLY A 131 1.95 9.75 -8.72
CA GLY A 131 3.40 9.66 -8.56
C GLY A 131 3.84 8.75 -7.41
N LEU A 132 2.90 8.16 -6.68
CA LEU A 132 3.21 7.19 -5.62
C LEU A 132 3.49 5.83 -6.26
N ASP A 133 4.76 5.40 -6.24
CA ASP A 133 5.16 4.06 -6.67
C ASP A 133 5.37 3.10 -5.49
N SER A 134 5.33 1.80 -5.78
CA SER A 134 5.38 0.75 -4.75
C SER A 134 6.77 0.61 -4.11
N ARG A 135 7.84 0.91 -4.86
CA ARG A 135 9.21 0.84 -4.35
C ARG A 135 9.45 1.95 -3.34
N SER A 136 9.03 3.17 -3.63
CA SER A 136 9.10 4.29 -2.68
C SER A 136 8.30 4.03 -1.42
N VAL A 137 7.11 3.43 -1.55
CA VAL A 137 6.31 3.01 -0.39
C VAL A 137 7.11 2.03 0.49
N GLN A 138 7.74 1.00 -0.09
CA GLN A 138 8.55 0.03 0.66
C GLN A 138 9.80 0.64 1.30
N LEU A 139 10.41 1.61 0.63
CA LEU A 139 11.57 2.35 1.16
C LEU A 139 11.20 3.30 2.31
N LEU A 140 9.94 3.65 2.47
CA LEU A 140 9.49 4.60 3.49
C LEU A 140 8.66 3.93 4.60
N GLU A 141 7.96 2.84 4.30
CA GLU A 141 7.09 2.17 5.26
C GLU A 141 7.87 1.68 6.49
N GLY A 142 7.34 1.98 7.67
CA GLY A 142 7.93 1.55 8.95
C GLY A 142 9.23 2.24 9.34
N ARG A 143 9.60 3.35 8.68
CA ARG A 143 10.71 4.23 9.07
C ARG A 143 10.21 5.44 9.85
N SER A 144 11.04 5.96 10.74
CA SER A 144 10.74 7.14 11.57
C SER A 144 11.89 8.15 11.52
N PRO A 145 11.98 8.98 10.47
CA PRO A 145 13.08 9.95 10.32
C PRO A 145 13.11 11.05 11.39
N VAL A 146 12.03 11.24 12.15
CA VAL A 146 11.96 12.19 13.26
C VAL A 146 12.63 11.61 14.51
N LEU A 147 12.49 10.30 14.75
CA LEU A 147 12.97 9.63 15.97
C LEU A 147 14.27 8.84 15.76
N SER A 148 14.59 8.47 14.53
CA SER A 148 15.78 7.69 14.17
C SER A 148 16.63 8.48 13.17
N LEU A 149 17.87 8.79 13.59
CA LEU A 149 18.87 9.42 12.73
C LEU A 149 19.23 8.52 11.54
N ASP A 150 19.32 7.20 11.75
CA ASP A 150 19.60 6.23 10.69
C ASP A 150 18.52 6.25 9.61
N ASP A 151 17.24 6.25 10.00
CA ASP A 151 16.12 6.35 9.07
C ASP A 151 16.14 7.69 8.30
N ARG A 152 16.50 8.78 8.99
CA ARG A 152 16.65 10.11 8.39
C ARG A 152 17.75 10.12 7.33
N GLU A 153 18.93 9.63 7.66
CA GLU A 153 20.06 9.55 6.73
C GLU A 153 19.76 8.65 5.53
N PHE A 154 19.14 7.50 5.79
CA PHE A 154 18.70 6.59 4.74
C PHE A 154 17.75 7.28 3.76
N ILE A 155 16.73 7.98 4.26
CA ILE A 155 15.75 8.70 3.43
C ILE A 155 16.44 9.81 2.64
N CYS A 156 17.30 10.61 3.28
CA CYS A 156 18.08 11.65 2.61
C CYS A 156 18.93 11.09 1.47
N ARG A 157 19.62 9.96 1.69
CA ARG A 157 20.43 9.29 0.67
C ARG A 157 19.57 8.84 -0.50
N GLN A 158 18.46 8.15 -0.23
CA GLN A 158 17.54 7.68 -1.26
C GLN A 158 16.90 8.83 -2.05
N PHE A 159 16.66 9.99 -1.43
CA PHE A 159 16.18 11.18 -2.12
C PHE A 159 17.22 11.75 -3.09
N LYS A 160 18.50 11.81 -2.68
CA LYS A 160 19.62 12.32 -3.47
C LYS A 160 19.88 11.48 -4.72
N ILE A 161 19.85 10.16 -4.57
CA ILE A 161 20.08 9.23 -5.70
C ILE A 161 18.83 9.00 -6.57
N GLY A 162 17.71 9.67 -6.28
CA GLY A 162 16.46 9.50 -7.04
C GLY A 162 15.72 8.17 -6.77
N GLY A 163 16.10 7.43 -5.72
CA GLY A 163 15.47 6.15 -5.35
C GLY A 163 14.06 6.28 -4.79
N ILE A 164 13.71 7.44 -4.24
CA ILE A 164 12.35 7.78 -3.79
C ILE A 164 11.67 8.74 -4.79
N PHE A 165 10.46 8.35 -5.17
CA PHE A 165 9.56 8.97 -6.14
C PHE A 165 10.27 9.32 -7.47
N PRO A 166 10.76 8.32 -8.21
CA PRO A 166 11.53 8.55 -9.45
C PRO A 166 10.72 9.27 -10.53
N SER A 167 9.39 9.10 -10.55
CA SER A 167 8.50 9.78 -11.52
C SER A 167 8.26 11.26 -11.21
N ILE A 168 8.71 11.76 -10.05
CA ILE A 168 8.54 13.16 -9.66
C ILE A 168 9.87 13.90 -9.86
N SER A 169 10.00 14.54 -11.02
CA SER A 169 11.23 15.26 -11.42
C SER A 169 11.21 16.75 -11.06
N ASN A 170 10.03 17.35 -10.85
CA ASN A 170 9.92 18.78 -10.53
C ASN A 170 10.67 19.11 -9.22
N PRO A 171 11.72 19.98 -9.25
CA PRO A 171 12.56 20.25 -8.09
C PRO A 171 11.80 20.86 -6.91
N ALA A 172 10.84 21.76 -7.17
CA ALA A 172 10.03 22.37 -6.12
C ALA A 172 9.15 21.32 -5.42
N LYS A 173 8.54 20.41 -6.20
CA LYS A 173 7.78 19.29 -5.64
C LYS A 173 8.67 18.34 -4.85
N ARG A 174 9.85 17.97 -5.37
CA ARG A 174 10.80 17.11 -4.64
C ARG A 174 11.23 17.71 -3.31
N ARG A 175 11.52 19.02 -3.27
CA ARG A 175 11.84 19.74 -2.02
C ARG A 175 10.66 19.71 -1.04
N ALA A 176 9.44 19.94 -1.52
CA ALA A 176 8.25 19.89 -0.66
C ALA A 176 8.02 18.49 -0.07
N ILE A 177 8.19 17.42 -0.86
CA ILE A 177 8.05 16.04 -0.37
C ILE A 177 9.13 15.71 0.66
N ALA A 178 10.39 16.06 0.38
CA ALA A 178 11.49 15.85 1.31
C ALA A 178 11.24 16.57 2.65
N HIS A 179 10.75 17.82 2.60
CA HIS A 179 10.40 18.59 3.79
C HIS A 179 9.31 17.90 4.61
N ARG A 180 8.26 17.36 3.98
CA ARG A 180 7.17 16.65 4.67
C ARG A 180 7.57 15.30 5.23
N LEU A 181 8.56 14.62 4.63
CA LEU A 181 9.05 13.33 5.10
C LEU A 181 9.96 13.43 6.32
N LEU A 182 10.72 14.52 6.43
CA LEU A 182 11.75 14.69 7.46
C LEU A 182 11.26 15.48 8.68
N ARG A 183 9.94 15.73 8.77
CA ARG A 183 9.31 16.54 9.82
C ARG A 183 8.35 15.73 10.69
#